data_AF-A0AAV8ZU32-F1
#
_entry.id   AF-A0AAV8ZU32-F1
#
_cell.length_a   1.000
_cell.length_b   1.000
_cell.length_c   1.000
_cell.angle_alpha   90.00
_cell.angle_beta   90.00
_cell.angle_gamma   90.00
#
_symmetry.space_group_name_H-M   'P 1'
#
loop_
_entity.id
_entity.type
_entity.pdbx_description
1 polymer ?
#
loop_
_entity_poly.entity_id
_entity_poly.type
_entity_poly.pdbx_seq_one_letter_code
_entity_poly.pdbx_strand_id
1 'polypeptide(L)'
;MPLFCAENWPRKVQSVFTKSNLEPSPSLSCIYPDSKINEYKDSSLQKNVKWRHKFVVTLLICHCGLQIFLPYSHFITKGFNNWTNGLYGYSWDMMVHSWDTILVVVKVVDNNSRKEFFIDSEAWTQNDRWNKHADMCVQYAQCLKKNLLQDLKKETQISPYTKDFSNHITSENISIYVDVWCSLNKRFQQRMYDPNYDLLQANWSPFRSVEWLLPVLTELNDFRMTMNEIIEEVYSWSNQSDVLFIADFPGLFLENFIDKDLQNVTLTVLEGAVVYEIEDRDTFQSLGVTLKKGESVPIEVGLFHKIHTISEVPSCYMYTFIREEKVDVKPAENKRVMYSPFPLVEDVQDRLESFVRMWCHIGNSILYILFGKPYHLRPKIKSDK
;
A
#
# COMPACT_ATOMS: atom_id res chain seq x y z
N MET A 1 -19.44 -21.29 -3.91
CA MET A 1 -20.71 -22.05 -4.00
C MET A 1 -20.36 -23.52 -3.86
N PRO A 2 -20.94 -24.31 -2.92
CA PRO A 2 -20.46 -25.68 -2.72
C PRO A 2 -21.10 -26.59 -3.79
N LEU A 3 -20.32 -26.92 -4.82
CA LEU A 3 -20.67 -27.82 -5.92
C LEU A 3 -20.93 -29.27 -5.48
N PHE A 4 -20.59 -29.62 -4.24
CA PHE A 4 -20.64 -31.00 -3.71
C PHE A 4 -21.72 -31.24 -2.66
N CYS A 5 -22.59 -30.26 -2.42
CA CYS A 5 -23.68 -30.43 -1.47
C CYS A 5 -24.97 -30.78 -2.22
N ALA A 6 -25.71 -31.76 -1.71
CA ALA A 6 -27.07 -32.04 -2.19
C ALA A 6 -27.93 -30.76 -2.09
N GLU A 7 -28.86 -30.55 -3.03
CA GLU A 7 -29.68 -29.32 -3.11
C GLU A 7 -30.41 -28.97 -1.80
N ASN A 8 -30.66 -29.96 -0.93
CA ASN A 8 -31.29 -29.81 0.37
C ASN A 8 -30.32 -29.60 1.55
N TRP A 9 -29.02 -29.42 1.31
CA TRP A 9 -28.02 -29.29 2.38
C TRP A 9 -28.30 -28.16 3.39
N PRO A 10 -28.81 -26.96 3.01
CA PRO A 10 -29.05 -25.90 3.98
C PRO A 10 -30.17 -26.32 4.95
N ARG A 11 -31.15 -27.10 4.44
CA ARG A 11 -32.27 -27.62 5.23
C ARG A 11 -31.83 -28.69 6.22
N LYS A 12 -30.89 -29.56 5.83
CA LYS A 12 -30.29 -30.56 6.72
C LYS A 12 -29.49 -29.91 7.86
N VAL A 13 -28.82 -28.80 7.60
CA VAL A 13 -28.14 -28.03 8.65
C VAL A 13 -29.18 -27.38 9.57
N GLN A 14 -30.23 -26.80 9.00
CA GLN A 14 -31.30 -26.14 9.77
C GLN A 14 -32.14 -27.12 10.62
N SER A 15 -32.32 -28.39 10.19
CA SER A 15 -33.00 -29.41 11.00
C SER A 15 -32.27 -29.76 12.29
N VAL A 16 -30.95 -29.54 12.36
CA VAL A 16 -30.16 -29.76 13.58
C VAL A 16 -30.55 -28.74 14.67
N PHE A 17 -30.95 -27.53 14.27
CA PHE A 17 -31.25 -26.43 15.18
C PHE A 17 -32.75 -26.18 15.39
N THR A 18 -33.63 -26.70 14.52
CA THR A 18 -35.09 -26.47 14.60
C THR A 18 -35.91 -27.70 14.21
N LYS A 19 -36.98 -28.00 14.98
CA LYS A 19 -37.95 -29.09 14.72
C LYS A 19 -39.08 -28.71 13.72
N SER A 20 -38.82 -27.80 12.80
CA SER A 20 -39.82 -27.42 11.79
C SER A 20 -39.85 -28.43 10.65
N ASN A 21 -41.04 -28.80 10.15
CA ASN A 21 -41.18 -29.59 8.93
C ASN A 21 -40.47 -28.89 7.77
N LEU A 22 -39.36 -29.48 7.30
CA LEU A 22 -38.48 -28.94 6.25
C LEU A 22 -38.80 -29.53 4.86
N GLU A 23 -39.88 -30.30 4.76
CA GLU A 23 -40.37 -30.83 3.49
C GLU A 23 -40.80 -29.67 2.57
N PRO A 24 -40.41 -29.69 1.29
CA PRO A 24 -40.81 -28.66 0.35
C PRO A 24 -42.33 -28.63 0.20
N SER A 25 -42.92 -27.44 0.29
CA SER A 25 -44.30 -27.24 -0.13
C SER A 25 -44.42 -27.55 -1.63
N PRO A 26 -45.49 -28.22 -2.08
CA PRO A 26 -45.69 -28.54 -3.49
C PRO A 26 -45.80 -27.25 -4.32
N SER A 27 -45.17 -27.24 -5.51
CA SER A 27 -45.30 -26.16 -6.47
C SER A 27 -46.30 -26.54 -7.55
N LEU A 28 -47.21 -25.64 -7.89
CA LEU A 28 -48.15 -25.81 -9.01
C LEU A 28 -47.44 -25.97 -10.38
N SER A 29 -46.15 -25.61 -10.48
CA SER A 29 -45.36 -25.69 -11.71
C SER A 29 -44.61 -27.02 -11.90
N CYS A 30 -44.68 -27.94 -10.95
CA CYS A 30 -43.96 -29.22 -11.00
C CYS A 30 -44.92 -30.37 -11.34
N ILE A 31 -44.43 -31.35 -12.12
CA ILE A 31 -45.17 -32.57 -12.43
C ILE A 31 -44.92 -33.58 -11.32
N TYR A 32 -45.99 -34.04 -10.67
CA TYR A 32 -45.93 -35.05 -9.60
C TYR A 32 -46.61 -36.35 -10.06
N PRO A 33 -46.18 -37.52 -9.56
CA PRO A 33 -46.88 -38.77 -9.81
C PRO A 33 -48.30 -38.74 -9.21
N ASP A 34 -49.26 -39.38 -9.90
CA ASP A 34 -50.71 -39.29 -9.62
C ASP A 34 -51.11 -39.61 -8.17
N SER A 35 -50.35 -40.46 -7.48
CA SER A 35 -50.58 -40.81 -6.07
C SER A 35 -50.38 -39.64 -5.11
N LYS A 36 -49.53 -38.66 -5.46
CA LYS A 36 -49.24 -37.47 -4.64
C LYS A 36 -50.08 -36.24 -5.04
N ILE A 37 -50.69 -36.25 -6.23
CA ILE A 37 -51.51 -35.13 -6.73
C ILE A 37 -52.73 -34.88 -5.83
N ASN A 38 -53.36 -35.94 -5.32
CA ASN A 38 -54.53 -35.83 -4.45
C ASN A 38 -54.20 -35.30 -3.05
N GLU A 39 -52.97 -35.51 -2.57
CA GLU A 39 -52.49 -35.02 -1.26
C GLU A 39 -52.16 -33.52 -1.29
N TYR A 40 -51.79 -32.99 -2.45
CA TYR A 40 -51.40 -31.58 -2.66
C TYR A 40 -52.50 -30.70 -3.25
N LYS A 41 -53.67 -31.26 -3.61
CA LYS A 41 -54.84 -30.50 -4.11
C LYS A 41 -55.38 -29.49 -3.09
N ASP A 42 -55.31 -29.82 -1.80
CA ASP A 42 -55.81 -28.97 -0.71
C ASP A 42 -54.71 -28.09 -0.07
N SER A 43 -53.44 -28.24 -0.45
CA SER A 43 -52.37 -27.39 0.05
C SER A 43 -52.41 -26.04 -0.67
N SER A 44 -53.28 -25.14 -0.20
CA SER A 44 -53.19 -23.74 -0.59
C SER A 44 -51.84 -23.19 -0.13
N LEU A 45 -50.99 -22.78 -1.09
CA LEU A 45 -49.79 -22.00 -0.78
C LEU A 45 -50.22 -20.78 0.01
N GLN A 46 -49.88 -20.74 1.29
CA GLN A 46 -50.31 -19.69 2.22
C GLN A 46 -49.73 -18.34 1.75
N LYS A 47 -50.48 -17.61 0.91
CA LYS A 47 -50.11 -16.32 0.29
C LYS A 47 -50.10 -15.13 1.25
N ASN A 48 -50.09 -15.37 2.56
CA ASN A 48 -50.11 -14.30 3.54
C ASN A 48 -48.70 -13.75 3.74
N VAL A 49 -48.37 -12.70 2.99
CA VAL A 49 -47.14 -11.93 3.14
C VAL A 49 -47.12 -11.27 4.52
N LYS A 50 -46.41 -11.89 5.47
CA LYS A 50 -46.19 -11.36 6.82
C LYS A 50 -45.32 -10.10 6.76
N TRP A 51 -45.49 -9.18 7.70
CA TRP A 51 -44.65 -7.96 7.81
C TRP A 51 -43.15 -8.28 7.89
N ARG A 52 -42.79 -9.40 8.55
CA ARG A 52 -41.40 -9.92 8.57
C ARG A 52 -40.84 -10.17 7.17
N HIS A 53 -41.63 -10.71 6.25
CA HIS A 53 -41.19 -10.93 4.87
C HIS A 53 -40.98 -9.59 4.15
N LYS A 54 -41.88 -8.61 4.34
CA LYS A 54 -41.70 -7.26 3.77
C LYS A 54 -40.44 -6.58 4.29
N PHE A 55 -40.16 -6.70 5.59
CA PHE A 55 -38.95 -6.15 6.21
C PHE A 55 -37.67 -6.79 5.64
N VAL A 56 -37.62 -8.13 5.58
CA VAL A 56 -36.47 -8.86 5.01
C VAL A 56 -36.26 -8.49 3.54
N VAL A 57 -37.33 -8.45 2.74
CA VAL A 57 -37.25 -8.04 1.33
C VAL A 57 -36.75 -6.59 1.20
N THR A 58 -37.21 -5.68 2.07
CA THR A 58 -36.72 -4.29 2.08
C THR A 58 -35.23 -4.23 2.37
N LEU A 59 -34.74 -4.96 3.39
CA LEU A 59 -33.31 -5.03 3.69
C LEU A 59 -32.50 -5.61 2.54
N LEU A 60 -33.00 -6.66 1.87
CA LEU A 60 -32.34 -7.25 0.70
C LEU A 60 -32.28 -6.27 -0.47
N ILE A 61 -33.38 -5.56 -0.76
CA ILE A 61 -33.42 -4.53 -1.81
C ILE A 61 -32.46 -3.39 -1.47
N CYS A 62 -32.44 -2.92 -0.22
CA CYS A 62 -31.49 -1.91 0.24
C CYS A 62 -30.04 -2.41 0.09
N HIS A 63 -29.77 -3.66 0.45
CA HIS A 63 -28.44 -4.26 0.28
C HIS A 63 -28.03 -4.32 -1.19
N CYS A 64 -28.90 -4.83 -2.07
CA CYS A 64 -28.65 -4.85 -3.52
C CYS A 64 -28.44 -3.44 -4.08
N GLY A 65 -29.24 -2.47 -3.65
CA GLY A 65 -29.09 -1.06 -4.00
C GLY A 65 -27.74 -0.50 -3.57
N LEU A 66 -27.30 -0.78 -2.34
CA LEU A 66 -25.98 -0.38 -1.86
C LEU A 66 -24.84 -1.05 -2.65
N GLN A 67 -24.95 -2.34 -2.98
CA GLN A 67 -23.93 -3.05 -3.77
C GLN A 67 -23.79 -2.48 -5.19
N ILE A 68 -24.89 -2.02 -5.79
CA ILE A 68 -24.87 -1.36 -7.10
C ILE A 68 -24.36 0.09 -6.97
N PHE A 69 -24.67 0.77 -5.87
CA PHE A 69 -24.33 2.18 -5.66
C PHE A 69 -22.85 2.40 -5.27
N LEU A 70 -22.29 1.55 -4.40
CA LEU A 70 -20.94 1.72 -3.86
C LEU A 70 -19.85 1.89 -4.93
N PRO A 71 -19.84 1.13 -6.05
CA PRO A 71 -18.88 1.32 -7.14
C PRO A 71 -18.92 2.72 -7.76
N TYR A 72 -20.07 3.39 -7.76
CA TYR A 72 -20.25 4.73 -8.32
C TYR A 72 -20.20 5.85 -7.28
N SER A 73 -19.90 5.54 -6.02
CA SER A 73 -19.95 6.50 -4.92
C SER A 73 -18.81 7.53 -4.91
N HIS A 74 -17.91 7.50 -5.89
CA HIS A 74 -16.71 8.35 -5.99
C HIS A 74 -17.01 9.86 -5.95
N PHE A 75 -18.21 10.31 -6.33
CA PHE A 75 -18.61 11.72 -6.23
C PHE A 75 -18.90 12.15 -4.77
N ILE A 76 -19.27 11.22 -3.90
CA ILE A 76 -19.50 11.43 -2.47
C ILE A 76 -18.20 11.20 -1.70
N THR A 77 -17.52 10.08 -1.96
CA THR A 77 -16.36 9.59 -1.20
C THR A 77 -15.05 10.24 -1.64
N LYS A 78 -15.05 11.56 -1.85
CA LYS A 78 -13.89 12.29 -2.43
C LYS A 78 -12.61 12.17 -1.62
N GLY A 79 -12.69 11.94 -0.31
CA GLY A 79 -11.51 11.77 0.54
C GLY A 79 -10.82 10.42 0.40
N PHE A 80 -11.50 9.45 -0.21
CA PHE A 80 -10.94 8.14 -0.55
C PHE A 80 -10.42 8.09 -1.98
N ASN A 81 -10.81 9.06 -2.81
CA ASN A 81 -10.24 9.21 -4.14
C ASN A 81 -8.79 9.68 -3.97
N ASN A 82 -7.85 8.79 -4.32
CA ASN A 82 -6.44 9.12 -4.40
C ASN A 82 -6.12 9.37 -5.89
N TRP A 83 -5.08 8.76 -6.44
CA TRP A 83 -4.85 8.77 -7.90
C TRP A 83 -5.90 8.00 -8.70
N THR A 84 -6.57 7.07 -8.05
CA THR A 84 -7.68 6.30 -8.60
C THR A 84 -8.98 6.77 -7.95
N ASN A 85 -10.04 6.84 -8.74
CA ASN A 85 -11.35 7.25 -8.24
C ASN A 85 -12.03 6.09 -7.51
N GLY A 86 -12.75 6.41 -6.45
CA GLY A 86 -13.58 5.46 -5.74
C GLY A 86 -12.94 4.88 -4.49
N LEU A 87 -13.81 4.30 -3.67
CA LEU A 87 -13.43 3.67 -2.41
C LEU A 87 -12.66 2.39 -2.69
N TYR A 88 -11.46 2.29 -2.11
CA TYR A 88 -10.64 1.09 -2.19
C TYR A 88 -11.43 -0.15 -1.74
N GLY A 89 -11.42 -1.20 -2.56
CA GLY A 89 -12.14 -2.46 -2.33
C GLY A 89 -13.60 -2.47 -2.82
N TYR A 90 -14.18 -1.32 -3.15
CA TYR A 90 -15.58 -1.20 -3.58
C TYR A 90 -15.75 -0.64 -5.00
N SER A 91 -14.73 0.02 -5.53
CA SER A 91 -14.71 0.45 -6.93
C SER A 91 -14.41 -0.71 -7.87
N TRP A 92 -15.10 -0.77 -9.02
CA TRP A 92 -14.89 -1.80 -10.04
C TRP A 92 -13.57 -1.64 -10.81
N ASP A 93 -13.05 -0.40 -10.92
CA ASP A 93 -11.80 -0.11 -11.63
C ASP A 93 -10.53 -0.53 -10.86
N MET A 94 -10.67 -0.86 -9.57
CA MET A 94 -9.56 -1.21 -8.69
C MET A 94 -8.69 -2.35 -9.24
N MET A 95 -9.28 -3.35 -9.91
CA MET A 95 -8.53 -4.49 -10.45
C MET A 95 -7.62 -4.14 -11.65
N VAL A 96 -7.75 -2.95 -12.22
CA VAL A 96 -6.96 -2.49 -13.37
C VAL A 96 -5.67 -1.76 -12.93
N HIS A 97 -5.51 -1.54 -11.62
CA HIS A 97 -4.42 -0.73 -11.07
C HIS A 97 -3.32 -1.61 -10.45
N SER A 98 -2.11 -1.49 -11.00
CA SER A 98 -0.87 -2.00 -10.45
C SER A 98 -0.09 -0.84 -9.85
N TRP A 99 0.24 -0.97 -8.57
CA TRP A 99 1.00 0.01 -7.80
C TRP A 99 2.37 -0.55 -7.48
N ASP A 100 3.41 0.25 -7.69
CA ASP A 100 4.79 -0.09 -7.37
C ASP A 100 5.36 1.05 -6.52
N THR A 101 5.80 0.74 -5.28
CA THR A 101 6.32 1.76 -4.35
C THR A 101 7.81 1.54 -4.20
N ILE A 102 8.60 2.59 -4.47
CA ILE A 102 10.07 2.50 -4.44
C ILE A 102 10.64 3.06 -3.16
N LEU A 103 10.13 4.21 -2.73
CA LEU A 103 10.69 4.93 -1.59
C LEU A 103 9.56 5.50 -0.74
N VAL A 104 9.67 5.29 0.57
CA VAL A 104 8.82 5.91 1.59
C VAL A 104 9.73 6.52 2.64
N VAL A 105 9.69 7.84 2.76
CA VAL A 105 10.44 8.58 3.77
C VAL A 105 9.46 9.16 4.78
N VAL A 106 9.65 8.80 6.04
CA VAL A 106 8.89 9.37 7.16
C VAL A 106 9.83 10.28 7.95
N LYS A 107 9.62 11.59 7.85
CA LYS A 107 10.39 12.60 8.57
C LYS A 107 9.59 13.12 9.74
N VAL A 108 10.20 13.12 10.91
CA VAL A 108 9.62 13.69 12.13
C VAL A 108 10.46 14.87 12.57
N VAL A 109 9.78 15.98 12.88
CA VAL A 109 10.40 17.22 13.32
C VAL A 109 9.85 17.56 14.70
N ASP A 110 10.75 17.73 15.68
CA ASP A 110 10.39 18.31 16.97
C ASP A 110 10.38 19.84 16.83
N ASN A 111 9.21 20.45 16.96
CA ASN A 111 9.03 21.88 16.70
C ASN A 111 9.74 22.75 17.75
N ASN A 112 9.99 22.21 18.94
CA ASN A 112 10.66 22.94 20.02
C ASN A 112 12.18 22.91 19.87
N SER A 113 12.75 21.74 19.59
CA SER A 113 14.20 21.58 19.42
C SER A 113 14.69 21.84 17.99
N ARG A 114 13.77 21.89 17.02
CA ARG A 114 14.03 22.01 15.58
C ARG A 114 14.89 20.88 15.02
N LYS A 115 15.01 19.77 15.76
CA LYS A 115 15.69 18.57 15.30
C LYS A 115 14.75 17.77 14.41
N GLU A 116 15.28 17.33 13.27
CA GLU A 116 14.64 16.37 12.40
C GLU A 116 15.30 15.01 12.52
N PHE A 117 14.52 13.96 12.33
CA PHE A 117 15.00 12.59 12.24
C PHE A 117 14.06 11.77 11.36
N PHE A 118 14.60 10.70 10.80
CA PHE A 118 13.89 9.82 9.89
C PHE A 118 13.54 8.53 10.60
N ILE A 119 12.36 8.01 10.30
CA ILE A 119 11.85 6.77 10.85
C ILE A 119 11.68 5.77 9.72
N ASP A 120 12.05 4.52 10.00
CA ASP A 120 11.69 3.41 9.13
C ASP A 120 10.16 3.32 8.99
N SER A 121 9.69 3.43 7.75
CA SER A 121 8.28 3.37 7.39
C SER A 121 7.59 2.09 7.89
N GLU A 122 8.33 1.00 8.09
CA GLU A 122 7.82 -0.30 8.55
C GLU A 122 7.86 -0.49 10.07
N ALA A 123 8.36 0.48 10.84
CA ALA A 123 8.61 0.32 12.29
C ALA A 123 7.36 -0.12 13.09
N TRP A 124 6.16 0.36 12.71
CA TRP A 124 4.91 0.09 13.41
C TRP A 124 3.78 -0.44 12.52
N THR A 125 4.06 -0.78 11.26
CA THR A 125 3.08 -1.34 10.33
C THR A 125 3.70 -2.47 9.53
N GLN A 126 2.97 -3.59 9.41
CA GLN A 126 3.39 -4.76 8.63
C GLN A 126 2.90 -4.72 7.17
N ASN A 127 2.07 -3.74 6.83
CA ASN A 127 1.41 -3.63 5.54
C ASN A 127 1.85 -2.33 4.88
N ASP A 128 2.06 -2.33 3.58
CA ASP A 128 2.47 -1.18 2.80
C ASP A 128 1.28 -0.28 2.42
N ARG A 129 0.05 -0.82 2.41
CA ARG A 129 -1.15 -0.12 1.92
C ARG A 129 -1.38 1.28 2.48
N TRP A 130 -0.91 1.57 3.70
CA TRP A 130 -1.11 2.88 4.30
C TRP A 130 -0.46 3.99 3.47
N ASN A 131 0.66 3.71 2.78
CA ASN A 131 1.38 4.70 2.00
C ASN A 131 0.65 5.12 0.70
N LYS A 132 -0.33 4.33 0.24
CA LYS A 132 -1.11 4.59 -1.00
C LYS A 132 -2.48 5.23 -0.73
N HIS A 133 -2.84 5.41 0.53
CA HIS A 133 -4.17 5.90 0.89
C HIS A 133 -4.08 7.03 1.93
N ALA A 134 -4.58 8.21 1.56
CA ALA A 134 -4.47 9.40 2.40
C ALA A 134 -5.08 9.23 3.81
N ASP A 135 -6.21 8.52 3.91
CA ASP A 135 -6.87 8.26 5.19
C ASP A 135 -6.00 7.39 6.11
N MET A 136 -5.34 6.39 5.55
CA MET A 136 -4.43 5.51 6.27
C MET A 136 -3.11 6.20 6.58
N CYS A 137 -2.60 7.08 5.71
CA CYS A 137 -1.45 7.93 5.99
C CYS A 137 -1.67 8.81 7.22
N VAL A 138 -2.83 9.45 7.32
CA VAL A 138 -3.17 10.27 8.51
C VAL A 138 -3.30 9.41 9.76
N GLN A 139 -3.94 8.23 9.67
CA GLN A 139 -4.00 7.28 10.78
C GLN A 139 -2.61 6.81 11.22
N TYR A 140 -1.71 6.56 10.26
CA TYR A 140 -0.33 6.17 10.53
C TYR A 140 0.42 7.30 11.26
N ALA A 141 0.32 8.54 10.80
CA ALA A 141 0.94 9.70 11.46
C ALA A 141 0.44 9.86 12.91
N GLN A 142 -0.86 9.71 13.15
CA GLN A 142 -1.42 9.77 14.50
C GLN A 142 -0.94 8.60 15.38
N CYS A 143 -0.86 7.38 14.82
CA CYS A 143 -0.33 6.21 15.50
C CYS A 143 1.15 6.42 15.89
N LEU A 144 1.94 6.93 14.96
CA LEU A 144 3.35 7.22 15.14
C LEU A 144 3.57 8.26 16.25
N LYS A 145 2.82 9.37 16.24
CA LYS A 145 2.82 10.34 17.35
C LYS A 145 2.53 9.67 18.68
N LYS A 146 1.46 8.88 18.77
CA LYS A 146 1.08 8.22 20.02
C LYS A 146 2.18 7.30 20.53
N ASN A 147 2.81 6.50 19.66
CA ASN A 147 3.87 5.58 20.05
C ASN A 147 5.12 6.34 20.52
N LEU A 148 5.55 7.36 19.78
CA LEU A 148 6.69 8.21 20.17
C LEU A 148 6.48 8.88 21.53
N LEU A 149 5.28 9.44 21.79
CA LEU A 149 4.97 10.05 23.08
C LEU A 149 4.90 9.03 24.23
N GLN A 150 4.44 7.81 23.95
CA GLN A 150 4.45 6.73 24.94
C GLN A 150 5.88 6.32 25.31
N ASP A 151 6.78 6.26 24.33
CA ASP A 151 8.16 5.86 24.56
C ASP A 151 8.92 6.94 25.35
N LEU A 152 8.68 8.22 25.08
CA LEU A 152 9.18 9.34 25.91
C LEU A 152 8.74 9.25 27.37
N LYS A 153 7.48 8.87 27.62
CA LYS A 153 6.92 8.71 28.98
C LYS A 153 7.47 7.48 29.72
N LYS A 154 7.83 6.43 28.99
CA LYS A 154 8.39 5.19 29.56
C LYS A 154 9.87 5.32 29.86
N GLU A 155 10.60 6.13 29.10
CA GLU A 155 12.04 6.34 29.32
C GLU A 155 12.35 7.09 30.61
N THR A 156 11.37 7.87 31.11
CA THR A 156 11.39 8.40 32.48
C THR A 156 11.31 7.31 33.55
N GLN A 157 11.06 6.04 33.18
CA GLN A 157 10.81 4.91 34.08
C GLN A 157 11.54 3.60 33.69
N ILE A 158 12.81 3.63 33.29
CA ILE A 158 13.69 2.43 33.20
C ILE A 158 13.55 1.64 31.89
N SER A 159 14.24 2.05 30.81
CA SER A 159 14.65 1.10 29.77
C SER A 159 15.89 1.59 29.01
N PRO A 160 17.00 0.81 28.94
CA PRO A 160 18.21 1.17 28.20
C PRO A 160 18.13 0.89 26.69
N TYR A 161 17.02 0.34 26.18
CA TYR A 161 16.86 -0.08 24.77
C TYR A 161 16.28 1.01 23.85
N THR A 162 15.85 2.16 24.39
CA THR A 162 15.18 3.25 23.62
C THR A 162 16.05 4.51 23.47
N LYS A 163 17.36 4.41 23.71
CA LYS A 163 18.25 5.57 23.82
C LYS A 163 18.45 6.39 22.53
N ASP A 164 18.13 5.83 21.37
CA ASP A 164 18.39 6.54 20.11
C ASP A 164 17.29 7.57 19.82
N PHE A 165 16.00 7.25 20.05
CA PHE A 165 14.88 8.16 19.75
C PHE A 165 14.80 9.38 20.68
N SER A 166 15.23 9.22 21.93
CA SER A 166 15.06 10.22 22.99
C SER A 166 15.98 11.42 22.87
N ASN A 167 17.09 11.27 22.17
CA ASN A 167 17.98 12.38 21.85
C ASN A 167 17.39 13.33 20.79
N HIS A 168 16.41 12.86 20.01
CA HIS A 168 15.80 13.62 18.91
C HIS A 168 14.46 14.25 19.28
N ILE A 169 13.65 13.61 20.14
CA ILE A 169 12.36 14.17 20.56
C ILE A 169 12.44 14.63 22.01
N THR A 170 12.30 15.94 22.22
CA THR A 170 12.31 16.54 23.55
C THR A 170 10.90 16.98 23.99
N SER A 171 9.95 17.09 23.06
CA SER A 171 8.63 17.67 23.32
C SER A 171 7.46 16.86 22.75
N GLU A 172 6.24 17.13 23.24
CA GLU A 172 5.01 16.57 22.66
C GLU A 172 4.60 17.29 21.35
N ASN A 173 5.25 18.40 21.01
CA ASN A 173 4.98 19.24 19.86
C ASN A 173 5.85 18.80 18.67
N ILE A 174 5.38 17.77 17.98
CA ILE A 174 6.03 17.22 16.79
C ILE A 174 5.18 17.44 15.54
N SER A 175 5.85 17.49 14.40
CA SER A 175 5.27 17.49 13.05
C SER A 175 5.77 16.28 12.27
N ILE A 176 4.90 15.69 11.44
CA ILE A 176 5.22 14.46 10.69
C ILE A 176 4.99 14.73 9.21
N TYR A 177 6.04 14.50 8.42
CA TYR A 177 6.05 14.66 6.98
C TYR A 177 6.30 13.29 6.34
N VAL A 178 5.57 13.01 5.27
CA VAL A 178 5.65 11.72 4.58
C VAL A 178 5.85 11.98 3.10
N ASP A 179 6.91 11.38 2.54
CA ASP A 179 7.23 11.42 1.13
C ASP A 179 7.13 9.99 0.57
N VAL A 180 6.22 9.79 -0.38
CA VAL A 180 5.96 8.47 -0.98
C VAL A 180 6.15 8.57 -2.47
N TRP A 181 7.09 7.77 -2.97
CA TRP A 181 7.38 7.61 -4.39
C TRP A 181 6.80 6.32 -4.91
N CYS A 182 5.88 6.43 -5.85
CA CYS A 182 5.24 5.27 -6.45
C CYS A 182 4.91 5.48 -7.93
N SER A 183 4.70 4.36 -8.61
CA SER A 183 4.24 4.29 -9.98
C SER A 183 2.89 3.59 -10.03
N LEU A 184 2.02 4.16 -10.84
CA LEU A 184 0.71 3.62 -11.16
C LEU A 184 0.68 3.16 -12.61
N ASN A 185 0.53 1.84 -12.81
CA ASN A 185 0.47 1.19 -14.11
C ASN A 185 1.71 1.46 -14.98
N LYS A 186 2.91 1.26 -14.40
CA LYS A 186 4.21 1.41 -15.07
C LYS A 186 4.42 2.80 -15.70
N ARG A 187 3.86 3.84 -15.09
CA ARG A 187 4.21 5.23 -15.41
C ARG A 187 5.54 5.60 -14.77
N PHE A 188 5.99 6.83 -14.99
CA PHE A 188 7.03 7.43 -14.17
C PHE A 188 6.73 7.26 -12.68
N GLN A 189 7.79 7.03 -11.92
CA GLN A 189 7.75 7.06 -10.47
C GLN A 189 7.64 8.52 -10.06
N GLN A 190 6.59 8.87 -9.33
CA GLN A 190 6.32 10.24 -8.91
C GLN A 190 5.90 10.28 -7.44
N ARG A 191 5.95 11.47 -6.86
CA ARG A 191 5.44 11.70 -5.51
C ARG A 191 3.93 11.60 -5.46
N MET A 192 3.44 10.92 -4.43
CA MET A 192 2.02 10.83 -4.14
C MET A 192 1.52 11.98 -3.25
N TYR A 193 2.30 12.38 -2.25
CA TYR A 193 1.93 13.43 -1.31
C TYR A 193 2.94 14.57 -1.33
N ASP A 194 2.50 15.76 -0.95
CA ASP A 194 3.39 16.89 -0.71
C ASP A 194 4.29 16.59 0.51
N PRO A 195 5.62 16.48 0.33
CA PRO A 195 6.55 16.16 1.40
C PRO A 195 6.68 17.29 2.43
N ASN A 196 6.14 18.48 2.17
CA ASN A 196 6.20 19.64 3.06
C ASN A 196 4.92 19.82 3.89
N TYR A 197 3.94 18.93 3.73
CA TYR A 197 2.67 19.03 4.44
C TYR A 197 2.70 18.23 5.76
N ASP A 198 2.35 18.87 6.88
CA ASP A 198 2.31 18.22 8.20
C ASP A 198 1.03 17.35 8.36
N LEU A 199 1.21 16.03 8.32
CA LEU A 199 0.11 15.08 8.41
C LEU A 199 -0.61 15.09 9.77
N LEU A 200 0.00 15.64 10.82
CA LEU A 200 -0.68 15.79 12.11
C LEU A 200 -1.69 16.94 12.14
N GLN A 201 -1.56 17.87 11.20
CA GLN A 201 -2.47 19.01 11.02
C GLN A 201 -3.41 18.83 9.82
N ALA A 202 -3.26 17.70 9.10
CA ALA A 202 -4.03 17.37 7.91
C ALA A 202 -5.54 17.29 8.17
N ASN A 203 -6.32 18.05 7.39
CA ASN A 203 -7.77 18.01 7.44
C ASN A 203 -8.34 16.95 6.49
N TRP A 204 -8.26 15.67 6.90
CA TRP A 204 -8.85 14.59 6.11
C TRP A 204 -10.35 14.42 6.40
N SER A 205 -11.15 14.27 5.34
CA SER A 205 -12.58 13.99 5.45
C SER A 205 -13.02 13.03 4.34
N PRO A 206 -13.90 12.05 4.61
CA PRO A 206 -14.47 11.17 3.59
C PRO A 206 -15.09 11.90 2.39
N PHE A 207 -15.59 13.12 2.59
CA PHE A 207 -16.41 13.84 1.62
C PHE A 207 -15.66 14.96 0.89
N ARG A 208 -14.39 15.24 1.24
CA ARG A 208 -13.59 16.31 0.66
C ARG A 208 -12.35 15.73 0.00
N SER A 209 -11.90 16.32 -1.10
CA SER A 209 -10.65 15.92 -1.73
C SER A 209 -9.47 16.18 -0.79
N VAL A 210 -8.47 15.32 -0.88
CA VAL A 210 -7.22 15.42 -0.11
C VAL A 210 -6.39 16.58 -0.68
N GLU A 211 -6.08 17.58 0.15
CA GLU A 211 -5.40 18.80 -0.31
C GLU A 211 -3.87 18.63 -0.49
N TRP A 212 -3.26 17.68 0.23
CA TRP A 212 -1.83 17.36 0.14
C TRP A 212 -1.53 16.19 -0.81
N LEU A 213 -2.52 15.71 -1.56
CA LEU A 213 -2.34 14.68 -2.58
C LEU A 213 -1.89 15.35 -3.89
N LEU A 214 -0.74 14.93 -4.41
CA LEU A 214 -0.22 15.44 -5.68
C LEU A 214 -0.90 14.74 -6.87
N PRO A 215 -1.20 15.48 -7.95
CA PRO A 215 -1.92 14.93 -9.09
C PRO A 215 -1.07 13.91 -9.86
N VAL A 216 -1.72 12.93 -10.49
CA VAL A 216 -1.04 12.02 -11.43
C VAL A 216 -0.57 12.83 -12.64
N LEU A 217 0.70 12.66 -13.02
CA LEU A 217 1.33 13.32 -14.18
C LEU A 217 0.87 12.67 -15.48
N THR A 218 -0.41 12.88 -15.82
CA THR A 218 -1.03 12.31 -17.02
C THR A 218 -0.51 12.89 -18.33
N GLU A 219 0.05 14.09 -18.29
CA GLU A 219 0.74 14.74 -19.40
C GLU A 219 1.99 13.98 -19.87
N LEU A 220 2.59 13.16 -19.01
CA LEU A 220 3.73 12.31 -19.35
C LEU A 220 3.32 10.94 -19.93
N ASN A 221 2.04 10.69 -20.18
CA ASN A 221 1.58 9.39 -20.70
C ASN A 221 2.14 9.07 -22.10
N ASP A 222 2.47 10.08 -22.91
CA ASP A 222 2.97 9.92 -24.27
C ASP A 222 4.38 9.28 -24.29
N PHE A 223 5.13 9.40 -23.21
CA PHE A 223 6.45 8.78 -23.04
C PHE A 223 6.41 7.27 -22.93
N ARG A 224 5.24 6.62 -22.81
CA ARG A 224 5.19 5.16 -22.65
C ARG A 224 5.91 4.39 -23.76
N MET A 225 5.78 4.84 -25.01
CA MET A 225 6.48 4.20 -26.13
C MET A 225 7.99 4.39 -25.99
N THR A 226 8.43 5.63 -25.74
CA THR A 226 9.85 5.96 -25.54
C THR A 226 10.44 5.24 -24.33
N MET A 227 9.72 5.12 -23.22
CA MET A 227 10.15 4.35 -22.05
C MET A 227 10.36 2.89 -22.40
N ASN A 228 9.46 2.28 -23.18
CA ASN A 228 9.62 0.89 -23.60
C ASN A 228 10.84 0.70 -24.52
N GLU A 229 11.05 1.63 -25.47
CA GLU A 229 12.23 1.63 -26.35
C GLU A 229 13.53 1.72 -25.53
N ILE A 230 13.58 2.64 -24.56
CA ILE A 230 14.72 2.79 -23.64
C ILE A 230 14.91 1.52 -22.80
N ILE A 231 13.83 0.92 -22.29
CA ILE A 231 13.90 -0.32 -21.52
C ILE A 231 14.51 -1.44 -22.36
N GLU A 232 14.07 -1.60 -23.60
CA GLU A 232 14.59 -2.61 -24.53
C GLU A 232 16.07 -2.35 -24.87
N GLU A 233 16.43 -1.10 -25.11
CA GLU A 233 17.82 -0.69 -25.35
C GLU A 233 18.71 -1.01 -24.15
N VAL A 234 18.33 -0.55 -22.95
CA VAL A 234 19.10 -0.77 -21.72
C VAL A 234 19.28 -2.27 -21.47
N TYR A 235 18.21 -3.06 -21.55
CA TYR A 235 18.29 -4.52 -21.39
C TYR A 235 19.13 -5.23 -22.44
N SER A 236 19.37 -4.62 -23.60
CA SER A 236 20.30 -5.15 -24.59
C SER A 236 21.78 -5.02 -24.19
N TRP A 237 22.11 -4.11 -23.26
CA TRP A 237 23.49 -3.88 -22.81
C TRP A 237 24.00 -5.04 -21.97
N SER A 238 23.19 -5.54 -21.03
CA SER A 238 23.50 -6.71 -20.20
C SER A 238 22.26 -7.24 -19.49
N ASN A 239 22.30 -8.50 -19.05
CA ASN A 239 21.23 -9.10 -18.25
C ASN A 239 21.03 -8.46 -16.86
N GLN A 240 21.98 -7.65 -16.41
CA GLN A 240 22.02 -7.00 -15.10
C GLN A 240 21.77 -5.49 -15.17
N SER A 241 21.63 -4.97 -16.40
CA SER A 241 21.27 -3.59 -16.63
C SER A 241 19.81 -3.35 -16.26
N ASP A 242 19.52 -2.19 -15.70
CA ASP A 242 18.15 -1.77 -15.43
C ASP A 242 18.02 -0.26 -15.52
N VAL A 243 16.78 0.19 -15.65
CA VAL A 243 16.43 1.60 -15.80
C VAL A 243 15.29 1.97 -14.86
N LEU A 244 15.45 3.11 -14.19
CA LEU A 244 14.47 3.69 -13.30
C LEU A 244 14.04 5.05 -13.82
N PHE A 245 12.74 5.20 -14.11
CA PHE A 245 12.16 6.44 -14.61
C PHE A 245 11.47 7.21 -13.49
N ILE A 246 11.85 8.47 -13.30
CA ILE A 246 11.35 9.34 -12.24
C ILE A 246 10.79 10.62 -12.85
N ALA A 247 9.71 11.13 -12.27
CA ALA A 247 9.19 12.46 -12.53
C ALA A 247 8.88 13.17 -11.21
N ASP A 248 9.28 14.44 -11.09
CA ASP A 248 9.05 15.24 -9.90
C ASP A 248 8.48 16.62 -10.25
N PHE A 249 7.85 17.25 -9.26
CA PHE A 249 7.13 18.51 -9.40
C PHE A 249 8.07 19.72 -9.27
N PRO A 250 7.72 20.85 -9.91
CA PRO A 250 8.46 22.11 -9.77
C PRO A 250 8.73 22.51 -8.32
N GLY A 251 9.98 22.88 -8.03
CA GLY A 251 10.38 23.35 -6.70
C GLY A 251 10.59 22.25 -5.65
N LEU A 252 10.40 20.98 -6.00
CA LEU A 252 10.74 19.83 -5.16
C LEU A 252 12.09 19.23 -5.55
N PHE A 253 12.66 18.44 -4.63
CA PHE A 253 13.91 17.75 -4.87
C PHE A 253 13.92 16.32 -4.33
N LEU A 254 14.43 15.38 -5.11
CA LEU A 254 14.66 14.00 -4.67
C LEU A 254 16.06 13.89 -4.09
N GLU A 255 16.16 13.61 -2.79
CA GLU A 255 17.39 13.13 -2.17
C GLU A 255 17.44 11.61 -2.28
N ASN A 256 18.54 11.07 -2.82
CA ASN A 256 18.70 9.63 -2.99
C ASN A 256 20.12 9.21 -2.62
N PHE A 257 20.25 7.95 -2.19
CA PHE A 257 21.54 7.30 -1.92
C PHE A 257 21.66 6.08 -2.82
N ILE A 258 22.68 6.08 -3.67
CA ILE A 258 22.97 4.95 -4.57
C ILE A 258 24.02 4.06 -3.90
N ASP A 259 23.67 2.79 -3.68
CA ASP A 259 24.60 1.82 -3.10
C ASP A 259 25.79 1.54 -4.04
N LYS A 260 26.93 1.18 -3.45
CA LYS A 260 28.17 0.85 -4.16
C LYS A 260 28.07 -0.42 -5.01
N ASP A 261 27.02 -1.20 -4.80
CA ASP A 261 26.72 -2.43 -5.55
C ASP A 261 26.20 -2.16 -6.96
N LEU A 262 25.88 -0.89 -7.26
CA LEU A 262 25.48 -0.45 -8.59
C LEU A 262 26.70 0.13 -9.31
N GLN A 263 26.90 -0.28 -10.55
CA GLN A 263 27.94 0.22 -11.44
C GLN A 263 27.34 1.02 -12.60
N ASN A 264 28.15 1.89 -13.20
CA ASN A 264 27.79 2.69 -14.37
C ASN A 264 26.46 3.42 -14.21
N VAL A 265 26.27 4.06 -13.05
CA VAL A 265 25.04 4.79 -12.77
C VAL A 265 25.09 6.13 -13.47
N THR A 266 24.14 6.36 -14.37
CA THR A 266 24.04 7.61 -15.14
C THR A 266 22.65 8.18 -15.04
N LEU A 267 22.57 9.48 -14.74
CA LEU A 267 21.34 10.25 -14.77
C LEU A 267 21.19 10.87 -16.16
N THR A 268 20.03 10.70 -16.80
CA THR A 268 19.70 11.35 -18.08
C THR A 268 18.37 12.08 -17.96
N VAL A 269 18.32 13.33 -18.40
CA VAL A 269 17.09 14.14 -18.39
C VAL A 269 16.30 13.88 -19.66
N LEU A 270 15.03 13.48 -19.53
CA LEU A 270 14.15 13.17 -20.65
C LEU A 270 13.31 14.38 -21.07
N GLU A 271 12.81 15.15 -20.10
CA GLU A 271 12.05 16.39 -20.30
C GLU A 271 12.25 17.33 -19.11
N GLY A 272 12.20 18.64 -19.36
CA GLY A 272 12.38 19.66 -18.34
C GLY A 272 13.86 19.98 -18.05
N ALA A 273 14.10 20.50 -16.85
CA ALA A 273 15.42 20.92 -16.39
C ALA A 273 15.57 20.62 -14.91
N VAL A 274 16.70 20.02 -14.54
CA VAL A 274 17.02 19.64 -13.16
C VAL A 274 18.40 20.14 -12.76
N VAL A 275 18.61 20.35 -11.47
CA VAL A 275 19.94 20.58 -10.89
C VAL A 275 20.33 19.34 -10.10
N TYR A 276 21.40 18.70 -10.54
CA TYR A 276 22.06 17.61 -9.83
C TYR A 276 23.04 18.20 -8.83
N GLU A 277 22.80 17.99 -7.55
CA GLU A 277 23.60 18.51 -6.45
C GLU A 277 24.24 17.34 -5.66
N ILE A 278 25.54 17.42 -5.42
CA ILE A 278 26.28 16.52 -4.54
C ILE A 278 26.91 17.34 -3.42
N GLU A 279 26.88 16.82 -2.20
CA GLU A 279 27.62 17.37 -1.07
C GLU A 279 29.02 16.74 -1.01
N ASP A 280 30.06 17.58 -1.12
CA ASP A 280 31.45 17.14 -0.97
C ASP A 280 31.76 16.83 0.50
N ARG A 281 32.33 15.65 0.76
CA ARG A 281 32.65 15.15 2.11
C ARG A 281 33.72 15.99 2.81
N ASP A 282 34.65 16.56 2.06
CA ASP A 282 35.82 17.22 2.63
C ASP A 282 35.59 18.73 2.84
N THR A 283 34.87 19.37 1.93
CA THR A 283 34.64 20.83 1.97
C THR A 283 33.27 21.23 2.52
N PHE A 284 32.34 20.28 2.66
CA PHE A 284 30.92 20.55 2.95
C PHE A 284 30.29 21.56 1.98
N GLN A 285 30.87 21.74 0.79
CA GLN A 285 30.32 22.57 -0.26
C GLN A 285 29.44 21.71 -1.15
N SER A 286 28.29 22.25 -1.55
CA SER A 286 27.44 21.60 -2.52
C SER A 286 27.82 22.02 -3.94
N LEU A 287 28.12 21.04 -4.78
CA LEU A 287 28.40 21.23 -6.20
C LEU A 287 27.14 20.90 -7.00
N GLY A 288 26.57 21.91 -7.65
CA GLY A 288 25.36 21.78 -8.47
C GLY A 288 25.66 21.85 -9.97
N VAL A 289 25.24 20.86 -10.74
CA VAL A 289 25.27 20.85 -12.21
C VAL A 289 23.86 20.96 -12.74
N THR A 290 23.60 21.95 -13.59
CA THR A 290 22.30 22.09 -14.27
C THR A 290 22.27 21.22 -15.51
N LEU A 291 21.24 20.39 -15.62
CA LEU A 291 21.01 19.49 -16.74
C LEU A 291 19.69 19.83 -17.43
N LYS A 292 19.73 19.89 -18.76
CA LYS A 292 18.57 20.08 -19.63
C LYS A 292 18.22 18.80 -20.36
N LYS A 293 17.06 18.78 -21.01
CA LYS A 293 16.61 17.68 -21.87
C LYS A 293 17.73 17.14 -22.78
N GLY A 294 17.97 15.83 -22.69
CA GLY A 294 18.96 15.08 -23.47
C GLY A 294 20.37 15.08 -22.85
N GLU A 295 20.63 15.88 -21.82
CA GLU A 295 21.90 15.89 -21.12
C GLU A 295 21.95 14.76 -20.08
N SER A 296 23.14 14.20 -19.88
CA SER A 296 23.40 13.13 -18.92
C SER A 296 24.66 13.41 -18.10
N VAL A 297 24.67 12.90 -16.87
CA VAL A 297 25.81 12.98 -15.95
C VAL A 297 26.03 11.64 -15.27
N PRO A 298 27.28 11.17 -15.12
CA PRO A 298 27.57 10.03 -14.26
C PRO A 298 27.32 10.38 -12.80
N ILE A 299 26.80 9.43 -12.03
CA ILE A 299 26.51 9.60 -10.61
C ILE A 299 27.52 8.84 -9.78
N GLU A 300 28.07 9.51 -8.78
CA GLU A 300 28.98 8.89 -7.81
C GLU A 300 28.20 8.00 -6.83
N VAL A 301 28.65 6.74 -6.70
CA VAL A 301 28.01 5.76 -5.82
C VAL A 301 28.55 5.86 -4.39
N GLY A 302 27.69 5.55 -3.41
CA GLY A 302 28.00 5.64 -1.99
C GLY A 302 27.98 7.07 -1.43
N LEU A 303 27.37 8.01 -2.15
CA LEU A 303 27.11 9.39 -1.73
C LEU A 303 25.61 9.69 -1.83
N PHE A 304 25.17 10.66 -1.03
CA PHE A 304 23.85 11.27 -1.20
C PHE A 304 23.94 12.33 -2.29
N HIS A 305 22.92 12.37 -3.13
CA HIS A 305 22.75 13.42 -4.12
C HIS A 305 21.31 13.90 -4.13
N LYS A 306 21.12 15.15 -4.53
CA LYS A 306 19.82 15.80 -4.64
C LYS A 306 19.57 16.15 -6.10
N ILE A 307 18.37 15.87 -6.58
CA ILE A 307 17.92 16.30 -7.90
C ILE A 307 16.79 17.30 -7.69
N HIS A 308 17.07 18.57 -7.98
CA HIS A 308 16.10 19.66 -7.86
C HIS A 308 15.39 19.88 -9.18
N THR A 309 14.06 19.92 -9.17
CA THR A 309 13.27 20.27 -10.35
C THR A 309 13.13 21.78 -10.44
N ILE A 310 13.82 22.39 -11.42
CA ILE A 310 13.87 23.86 -11.60
C ILE A 310 12.94 24.37 -12.70
N SER A 311 12.39 23.48 -13.52
CA SER A 311 11.44 23.83 -14.58
C SER A 311 10.09 24.27 -14.02
N GLU A 312 9.36 25.09 -14.77
CA GLU A 312 7.98 25.51 -14.44
C GLU A 312 6.96 24.35 -14.56
N VAL A 313 7.28 23.36 -15.38
CA VAL A 313 6.53 22.11 -15.55
C VAL A 313 7.27 20.96 -14.87
N PRO A 314 6.60 19.84 -14.52
CA PRO A 314 7.27 18.66 -13.98
C PRO A 314 8.42 18.19 -14.88
N SER A 315 9.56 17.86 -14.27
CA SER A 315 10.71 17.30 -14.99
C SER A 315 10.68 15.78 -14.89
N CYS A 316 11.08 15.11 -15.96
CA CYS A 316 11.27 13.67 -15.96
C CYS A 316 12.70 13.30 -16.38
N TYR A 317 13.24 12.32 -15.68
CA TYR A 317 14.61 11.86 -15.84
C TYR A 317 14.69 10.37 -15.54
N MET A 318 15.77 9.74 -15.96
CA MET A 318 16.02 8.33 -15.74
C MET A 318 17.39 8.07 -15.14
N TYR A 319 17.47 7.02 -14.33
CA TYR A 319 18.72 6.41 -13.93
C TYR A 319 18.88 5.12 -14.72
N THR A 320 20.01 4.95 -15.37
CA THR A 320 20.44 3.66 -15.90
C THR A 320 21.60 3.16 -15.06
N PHE A 321 21.61 1.87 -14.75
CA PHE A 321 22.64 1.26 -13.90
C PHE A 321 22.80 -0.21 -14.22
N ILE A 322 23.95 -0.78 -13.83
CA ILE A 322 24.26 -2.21 -13.90
C ILE A 322 24.40 -2.73 -12.47
N ARG A 323 23.65 -3.77 -12.13
CA ARG A 323 23.70 -4.39 -10.79
C ARG A 323 24.84 -5.41 -10.70
N GLU A 324 25.69 -5.32 -9.69
CA GLU A 324 26.64 -6.40 -9.38
C GLU A 324 25.91 -7.65 -8.87
N GLU A 325 26.32 -8.83 -9.33
CA GLU A 325 25.87 -10.12 -8.81
C GLU A 325 26.43 -10.33 -7.39
N LYS A 326 25.68 -9.92 -6.37
CA LYS A 326 25.86 -10.48 -5.03
C LYS A 326 24.99 -11.73 -4.88
N VAL A 327 25.65 -12.88 -4.76
CA VAL A 327 25.09 -14.11 -4.21
C VAL A 327 24.65 -13.82 -2.78
N ASP A 328 23.40 -14.19 -2.46
CA ASP A 328 22.75 -14.10 -1.14
C ASP A 328 22.51 -12.69 -0.56
N VAL A 329 21.67 -11.92 -1.24
CA VAL A 329 20.69 -11.07 -0.55
C VAL A 329 19.31 -11.59 -0.93
N LYS A 330 18.51 -12.01 0.06
CA LYS A 330 17.09 -12.31 -0.14
C LYS A 330 16.51 -11.16 -0.98
N PRO A 331 15.91 -11.43 -2.15
CA PRO A 331 15.54 -10.37 -3.06
C PRO A 331 14.66 -9.39 -2.30
N ALA A 332 15.07 -8.12 -2.28
CA ALA A 332 14.14 -7.02 -2.03
C ALA A 332 12.91 -7.29 -2.90
N GLU A 333 11.72 -7.13 -2.31
CA GLU A 333 10.42 -7.54 -2.85
C GLU A 333 9.98 -6.87 -4.17
N ASN A 334 10.91 -6.37 -4.98
CA ASN A 334 10.70 -5.92 -6.35
C ASN A 334 10.96 -7.04 -7.36
N LYS A 335 10.42 -8.24 -7.11
CA LYS A 335 10.26 -9.22 -8.19
C LYS A 335 9.13 -8.73 -9.09
N ARG A 336 9.45 -8.51 -10.37
CA ARG A 336 8.48 -8.78 -11.45
C ARG A 336 7.89 -10.16 -11.14
N VAL A 337 6.61 -10.21 -10.78
CA VAL A 337 5.94 -11.48 -10.49
C VAL A 337 5.81 -12.23 -11.81
N MET A 338 6.86 -12.94 -12.20
CA MET A 338 6.72 -14.11 -13.04
C MET A 338 6.01 -15.13 -12.18
N TYR A 339 4.77 -15.47 -12.54
CA TYR A 339 4.08 -16.60 -11.95
C TYR A 339 5.00 -17.82 -12.06
N SER A 340 5.37 -18.38 -10.92
CA SER A 340 6.11 -19.63 -10.87
C SER A 340 5.26 -20.74 -11.50
N PRO A 341 5.87 -21.83 -11.99
CA PRO A 341 5.13 -22.91 -12.64
C PRO A 341 4.13 -23.63 -11.71
N PHE A 342 4.13 -23.36 -10.40
CA PHE A 342 3.27 -24.05 -9.41
C PHE A 342 2.63 -23.08 -8.38
N PRO A 343 1.64 -22.27 -8.79
CA PRO A 343 1.02 -21.24 -7.94
C PRO A 343 0.28 -21.80 -6.70
N LEU A 344 -0.13 -23.06 -6.72
CA LEU A 344 -0.87 -23.67 -5.60
C LEU A 344 0.02 -24.07 -4.42
N VAL A 345 1.29 -24.42 -4.66
CA VAL A 345 2.20 -24.86 -3.60
C VAL A 345 2.73 -23.66 -2.82
N GLU A 346 3.09 -22.58 -3.54
CA GLU A 346 3.48 -21.31 -2.94
C GLU A 346 2.32 -20.70 -2.13
N ASP A 347 1.10 -20.66 -2.68
CA ASP A 347 -0.07 -20.15 -1.95
C ASP A 347 -0.39 -20.97 -0.68
N VAL A 348 -0.11 -22.29 -0.68
CA VAL A 348 -0.25 -23.13 0.53
C VAL A 348 0.87 -22.84 1.54
N GLN A 349 2.11 -22.65 1.08
CA GLN A 349 3.24 -22.29 1.93
C GLN A 349 3.03 -20.91 2.57
N ASP A 350 2.63 -19.91 1.79
CA ASP A 350 2.35 -18.55 2.25
C ASP A 350 1.21 -18.54 3.28
N ARG A 351 0.17 -19.36 3.06
CA ARG A 351 -0.92 -19.54 4.03
C ARG A 351 -0.45 -20.23 5.31
N LEU A 352 0.43 -21.21 5.22
CA LEU A 352 1.03 -21.88 6.39
C LEU A 352 1.91 -20.92 7.18
N GLU A 353 2.78 -20.16 6.51
CA GLU A 353 3.59 -19.13 7.15
C GLU A 353 2.72 -18.05 7.82
N SER A 354 1.69 -17.58 7.11
CA SER A 354 0.73 -16.62 7.66
C SER A 354 -0.02 -17.17 8.87
N PHE A 355 -0.39 -18.45 8.85
CA PHE A 355 -1.04 -19.13 9.97
C PHE A 355 -0.10 -19.28 11.18
N VAL A 356 1.17 -19.62 10.96
CA VAL A 356 2.18 -19.67 12.02
C VAL A 356 2.42 -18.29 12.62
N ARG A 357 2.54 -17.24 11.79
CA ARG A 357 2.65 -15.84 12.25
C ARG A 357 1.43 -15.44 13.08
N MET A 358 0.22 -15.79 12.64
CA MET A 358 -1.02 -15.55 13.38
C MET A 358 -0.98 -16.19 14.78
N TRP A 359 -0.61 -17.47 14.89
CA TRP A 359 -0.49 -18.14 16.19
C TRP A 359 0.59 -17.55 17.08
N CYS A 360 1.70 -17.12 16.49
CA CYS A 360 2.73 -16.38 17.21
C CYS A 360 2.16 -15.06 17.79
N HIS A 361 1.41 -14.29 17.00
CA HIS A 361 0.77 -13.06 17.47
C HIS A 361 -0.28 -13.29 18.57
N ILE A 362 -1.08 -14.35 18.46
CA ILE A 362 -2.07 -14.74 19.49
C ILE A 362 -1.35 -15.13 20.78
N GLY A 363 -0.33 -16.00 20.70
CA GLY A 363 0.48 -16.38 21.85
C GLY A 363 1.15 -15.19 22.51
N ASN A 364 1.70 -14.27 21.72
CA ASN A 364 2.32 -13.04 22.19
C ASN A 364 1.32 -12.11 22.88
N SER A 365 0.11 -12.00 22.35
CA SER A 365 -0.96 -11.19 22.96
C SER A 365 -1.39 -11.77 24.31
N ILE A 366 -1.49 -13.09 24.41
CA ILE A 366 -1.81 -13.78 25.67
C ILE A 366 -0.66 -13.60 26.68
N LEU A 367 0.59 -13.78 26.27
CA LEU A 367 1.75 -13.58 27.13
C LEU A 367 1.87 -12.12 27.59
N TYR A 368 1.56 -11.16 26.73
CA TYR A 368 1.53 -9.74 27.08
C TYR A 368 0.47 -9.43 28.14
N ILE A 369 -0.73 -9.98 27.99
CA ILE A 369 -1.81 -9.84 28.98
C ILE A 369 -1.44 -10.48 30.32
N LEU A 370 -0.81 -11.65 30.29
CA LEU A 370 -0.50 -12.42 31.51
C LEU A 370 0.72 -11.88 32.27
N PHE A 371 1.75 -11.40 31.57
CA PHE A 371 3.04 -11.07 32.17
C PHE A 371 3.43 -9.60 32.03
N GLY A 372 2.62 -8.76 31.37
CA GLY A 372 2.84 -7.32 31.25
C GLY A 372 4.14 -6.90 30.56
N LYS A 373 4.85 -7.86 29.93
CA LYS A 373 6.11 -7.63 29.23
C LYS A 373 5.92 -7.85 27.73
N PRO A 374 6.15 -6.84 26.88
CA PRO A 374 6.38 -7.09 25.46
C PRO A 374 7.74 -7.76 25.34
N TYR A 375 7.81 -9.00 24.83
CA TYR A 375 9.10 -9.62 24.54
C TYR A 375 9.41 -9.55 23.05
N HIS A 376 10.54 -8.92 22.74
CA HIS A 376 11.13 -8.81 21.41
C HIS A 376 11.93 -10.08 21.11
N LEU A 377 11.53 -10.84 20.10
CA LEU A 377 12.44 -11.72 19.35
C LEU A 377 11.93 -11.79 17.91
N ARG A 378 12.31 -10.80 17.07
CA ARG A 378 12.64 -11.17 15.69
C ARG A 378 13.80 -12.16 15.83
N PRO A 379 13.70 -13.40 15.35
CA PRO A 379 14.91 -14.20 15.21
C PRO A 379 15.83 -13.42 14.27
N LYS A 380 16.98 -12.95 14.78
CA LYS A 380 18.14 -12.72 13.92
C LYS A 380 18.36 -14.07 13.27
N ILE A 381 17.98 -14.20 12.00
CA ILE A 381 18.49 -15.26 11.15
C ILE A 381 20.01 -15.09 11.24
N LYS A 382 20.67 -16.04 11.89
CA LYS A 382 22.12 -16.12 11.84
C LYS A 382 22.48 -16.16 10.37
N SER A 383 23.23 -15.18 9.91
CA SER A 383 24.16 -15.40 8.82
C SER A 383 25.08 -16.51 9.32
N ASP A 384 24.83 -17.73 8.87
CA ASP A 384 25.85 -18.75 8.89
C ASP A 384 26.94 -18.33 7.88
N LYS A 385 28.18 -18.57 8.31
CA LYS A 385 29.42 -18.11 7.68
C LYS A 385 29.67 -18.70 6.30
#